data_AF-A0A527Y376-F1
#
_entry.id   AF-A0A527Y376-F1
#
_cell.length_a   1.000
_cell.length_b   1.000
_cell.length_c   1.000
_cell.angle_alpha   90.00
_cell.angle_beta   90.00
_cell.angle_gamma   90.00
#
_symmetry.space_group_name_H-M   'P 1'
#
loop_
_entity.id
_entity.type
_entity.pdbx_description
1 polymer ?
#
loop_
_entity_poly.entity_id
_entity_poly.type
_entity_poly.pdbx_seq_one_letter_code
_entity_poly.pdbx_strand_id
1 'polypeptide(L)'
;RYAEFDGLNLTWETLEGLVKHNGPLTDASGRGLKGPVPQAIRDYSELHDLELDRFAGIEAQCAAIADDIAYNTHDIDDGLRAGLLTLDMLGGVGLPGSILKGVRAKYPQLDDVRTGHELMRRQITLMVEDVIASTAANIERLKPDSADAVRAAGETLVTFSAGMAAAEKELKAFLYKHLYRHPEVMRVRADAER
;
A
#
# COMPACT_ATOMS: atom_id res chain seq x y z
N ARG A 1 -26.96 -12.81 6.93
CA ARG A 1 -27.16 -13.14 5.49
C ARG A 1 -28.54 -12.63 5.10
N TYR A 2 -28.67 -12.01 3.92
CA TYR A 2 -29.92 -11.42 3.45
C TYR A 2 -30.79 -12.48 2.76
N ALA A 3 -32.11 -12.34 2.82
CA ALA A 3 -33.05 -13.33 2.32
C ALA A 3 -33.40 -13.15 0.83
N GLU A 4 -33.22 -11.95 0.30
CA GLU A 4 -33.64 -11.57 -1.06
C GLU A 4 -32.48 -11.60 -2.08
N PHE A 5 -31.24 -11.58 -1.60
CA PHE A 5 -30.04 -11.58 -2.43
C PHE A 5 -28.84 -12.16 -1.66
N ASP A 6 -27.88 -12.66 -2.41
CA ASP A 6 -26.60 -13.10 -1.89
C ASP A 6 -25.60 -11.95 -1.73
N GLY A 7 -24.62 -12.14 -0.83
CA GLY A 7 -23.56 -11.16 -0.61
C GLY A 7 -23.99 -9.96 0.22
N LEU A 8 -23.40 -8.79 -0.10
CA LEU A 8 -23.53 -7.57 0.70
C LEU A 8 -24.24 -6.42 -0.03
N ASN A 9 -24.60 -6.59 -1.31
CA ASN A 9 -25.20 -5.56 -2.15
C ASN A 9 -24.46 -4.21 -2.06
N LEU A 10 -23.14 -4.26 -2.25
CA LEU A 10 -22.29 -3.08 -2.20
C LEU A 10 -22.54 -2.20 -3.42
N THR A 11 -22.32 -0.90 -3.24
CA THR A 11 -22.32 0.08 -4.34
C THR A 11 -21.26 -0.29 -5.39
N TRP A 12 -21.50 0.10 -6.63
CA TRP A 12 -20.60 -0.15 -7.76
C TRP A 12 -19.18 0.34 -7.48
N GLU A 13 -19.02 1.54 -6.91
CA GLU A 13 -17.74 2.18 -6.62
C GLU A 13 -16.91 1.39 -5.60
N THR A 14 -17.57 0.73 -4.65
CA THR A 14 -16.89 -0.12 -3.66
C THR A 14 -16.33 -1.38 -4.33
N LEU A 15 -17.11 -2.00 -5.22
CA LEU A 15 -16.70 -3.20 -5.95
C LEU A 15 -15.62 -2.88 -6.99
N GLU A 16 -15.79 -1.76 -7.69
CA GLU A 16 -14.78 -1.17 -8.57
C GLU A 16 -13.46 -0.98 -7.83
N GLY A 17 -13.49 -0.28 -6.69
CA GLY A 17 -12.31 -0.03 -5.88
C GLY A 17 -11.64 -1.32 -5.43
N LEU A 18 -12.41 -2.29 -4.93
CA LEU A 18 -11.87 -3.59 -4.53
C LEU A 18 -11.12 -4.30 -5.67
N VAL A 19 -11.67 -4.24 -6.89
CA VAL A 19 -11.07 -4.90 -8.06
C VAL A 19 -9.88 -4.13 -8.62
N LYS A 20 -9.98 -2.81 -8.76
CA LYS A 20 -9.05 -1.97 -9.54
C LYS A 20 -8.13 -1.06 -8.71
N HIS A 21 -8.12 -1.15 -7.37
CA HIS A 21 -7.30 -0.26 -6.51
C HIS A 21 -5.80 -0.27 -6.86
N ASN A 22 -5.28 -1.36 -7.46
CA ASN A 22 -3.90 -1.48 -7.94
C ASN A 22 -3.71 -1.12 -9.43
N GLY A 23 -4.67 -0.41 -10.01
CA GLY A 23 -4.70 -0.03 -11.43
C GLY A 23 -5.61 -0.91 -12.28
N PRO A 24 -5.69 -0.62 -13.60
CA PRO A 24 -6.49 -1.40 -14.54
C PRO A 24 -6.03 -2.85 -14.62
N LEU A 25 -6.98 -3.74 -14.92
CA LEU A 25 -6.74 -5.18 -15.09
C LEU A 25 -6.52 -5.53 -16.56
N THR A 26 -7.09 -4.77 -17.48
CA THR A 26 -6.97 -4.97 -18.93
C THR A 26 -6.45 -3.73 -19.65
N ASP A 27 -6.00 -3.89 -20.88
CA ASP A 27 -5.91 -2.77 -21.82
C ASP A 27 -7.29 -2.47 -22.46
N ALA A 28 -7.37 -1.40 -23.26
CA ALA A 28 -8.60 -1.02 -23.97
C ALA A 28 -9.11 -2.06 -24.99
N SER A 29 -8.33 -3.11 -25.29
CA SER A 29 -8.76 -4.25 -26.13
C SER A 29 -9.26 -5.44 -25.32
N GLY A 30 -9.31 -5.33 -23.98
CA GLY A 30 -9.71 -6.40 -23.07
C GLY A 30 -8.63 -7.42 -22.77
N ARG A 31 -7.37 -7.18 -23.17
CA ARG A 31 -6.25 -8.09 -22.84
C ARG A 31 -5.75 -7.80 -21.44
N GLY A 32 -5.61 -8.83 -20.61
CA GLY A 32 -5.15 -8.66 -19.23
C GLY A 32 -3.69 -8.18 -19.13
N LEU A 33 -3.45 -7.17 -18.30
CA LEU A 33 -2.14 -6.53 -18.12
C LEU A 33 -1.17 -7.37 -17.27
N LYS A 34 -1.70 -8.22 -16.39
CA LYS A 34 -0.93 -9.08 -15.47
C LYS A 34 -1.31 -10.56 -15.62
N GLY A 35 -1.63 -10.97 -16.85
CA GLY A 35 -2.18 -12.28 -17.16
C GLY A 35 -3.71 -12.28 -17.25
N PRO A 36 -4.35 -13.45 -17.37
CA PRO A 36 -5.81 -13.52 -17.53
C PRO A 36 -6.52 -12.96 -16.30
N VAL A 37 -7.52 -12.11 -16.53
CA VAL A 37 -8.42 -11.64 -15.46
C VAL A 37 -9.07 -12.85 -14.76
N PRO A 38 -9.21 -12.89 -13.42
CA PRO A 38 -9.93 -13.97 -12.75
C PRO A 38 -11.36 -14.13 -13.29
N GLN A 39 -11.83 -15.38 -13.48
CA GLN A 39 -13.16 -15.65 -14.06
C GLN A 39 -14.28 -14.97 -13.27
N ALA A 40 -14.24 -15.03 -11.94
CA ALA A 40 -15.25 -14.39 -11.09
C ALA A 40 -15.35 -12.87 -11.31
N ILE A 41 -14.24 -12.19 -11.62
CA ILE A 41 -14.24 -10.75 -11.93
C ILE A 41 -14.85 -10.51 -13.31
N ARG A 42 -14.53 -11.37 -14.30
CA ARG A 42 -15.17 -11.29 -15.63
C ARG A 42 -16.68 -11.51 -15.54
N ASP A 43 -17.10 -12.59 -14.89
CA ASP A 43 -18.52 -12.94 -14.74
C ASP A 43 -19.31 -11.80 -14.08
N TYR A 44 -18.74 -11.18 -13.03
CA TYR A 44 -19.36 -10.03 -12.39
C TYR A 44 -19.38 -8.80 -13.31
N SER A 45 -18.27 -8.52 -14.00
CA SER A 45 -18.15 -7.37 -14.90
C SER A 45 -19.06 -7.46 -16.14
N GLU A 46 -19.47 -8.67 -16.54
CA GLU A 46 -20.49 -8.86 -17.59
C GLU A 46 -21.90 -8.42 -17.13
N LEU A 47 -22.18 -8.53 -15.83
CA LEU A 47 -23.44 -8.09 -15.23
C LEU A 47 -23.43 -6.59 -14.89
N HIS A 48 -22.31 -6.13 -14.37
CA HIS A 48 -22.07 -4.74 -13.97
C HIS A 48 -20.68 -4.32 -14.41
N ASP A 49 -20.58 -3.63 -15.55
CA ASP A 49 -19.29 -3.24 -16.13
C ASP A 49 -18.45 -2.47 -15.12
N LEU A 50 -17.32 -3.05 -14.70
CA LEU A 50 -16.38 -2.45 -13.76
C LEU A 50 -15.33 -1.57 -14.46
N GLU A 51 -15.42 -1.40 -15.78
CA GLU A 51 -14.48 -0.62 -16.59
C GLU A 51 -13.03 -1.07 -16.34
N LEU A 52 -12.75 -2.36 -16.59
CA LEU A 52 -11.50 -3.03 -16.21
C LEU A 52 -10.23 -2.46 -16.86
N ASP A 53 -10.39 -1.68 -17.93
CA ASP A 53 -9.33 -0.98 -18.65
C ASP A 53 -9.01 0.42 -18.10
N ARG A 54 -9.81 0.90 -17.14
CA ARG A 54 -9.65 2.22 -16.51
C ARG A 54 -9.07 2.14 -15.10
N PHE A 55 -8.58 3.26 -14.61
CA PHE A 55 -8.16 3.38 -13.20
C PHE A 55 -9.37 3.38 -12.27
N ALA A 56 -9.14 3.10 -10.98
CA ALA A 56 -10.19 3.22 -9.96
C ALA A 56 -10.41 4.67 -9.55
N GLY A 57 -11.55 4.95 -8.90
CA GLY A 57 -11.81 6.23 -8.25
C GLY A 57 -10.74 6.63 -7.23
N ILE A 58 -10.64 7.92 -6.91
CA ILE A 58 -9.56 8.46 -6.08
C ILE A 58 -9.54 7.87 -4.67
N GLU A 59 -10.70 7.56 -4.10
CA GLU A 59 -10.83 6.94 -2.77
C GLU A 59 -10.24 5.52 -2.75
N ALA A 60 -10.41 4.76 -3.83
CA ALA A 60 -9.80 3.43 -3.94
C ALA A 60 -8.28 3.52 -4.08
N GLN A 61 -7.77 4.55 -4.77
CA GLN A 61 -6.33 4.81 -4.85
C GLN A 61 -5.76 5.21 -3.47
N CYS A 62 -6.50 6.04 -2.70
CA CYS A 62 -6.17 6.35 -1.30
C CYS A 62 -6.14 5.09 -0.43
N ALA A 63 -7.11 4.19 -0.58
CA ALA A 63 -7.15 2.94 0.18
C ALA A 63 -5.94 2.04 -0.14
N ALA A 64 -5.54 1.93 -1.41
CA ALA A 64 -4.37 1.14 -1.81
C ALA A 64 -3.08 1.63 -1.15
N ILE A 65 -2.80 2.94 -1.23
CA ILE A 65 -1.56 3.48 -0.66
C ILE A 65 -1.59 3.50 0.87
N ALA A 66 -2.76 3.65 1.49
CA ALA A 66 -2.92 3.54 2.94
C ALA A 66 -2.59 2.13 3.43
N ASP A 67 -2.98 1.09 2.68
CA ASP A 67 -2.62 -0.31 2.98
C ASP A 67 -1.10 -0.51 2.91
N ASP A 68 -0.44 0.01 1.87
CA ASP A 68 1.03 -0.02 1.75
C ASP A 68 1.73 0.67 2.94
N ILE A 69 1.24 1.83 3.39
CA ILE A 69 1.78 2.55 4.56
C ILE A 69 1.59 1.72 5.84
N ALA A 70 0.39 1.18 6.04
CA ALA A 70 0.05 0.39 7.22
C ALA A 70 0.88 -0.89 7.28
N TYR A 71 1.00 -1.62 6.17
CA TYR A 71 1.74 -2.87 6.08
C TYR A 71 3.22 -2.67 6.40
N ASN A 72 3.88 -1.72 5.73
CA ASN A 72 5.28 -1.39 5.97
C ASN A 72 5.56 -1.02 7.43
N THR A 73 4.63 -0.33 8.09
CA THR A 73 4.79 0.09 9.48
C THR A 73 4.56 -1.07 10.45
N HIS A 74 3.48 -1.83 10.27
CA HIS A 74 3.17 -2.97 11.13
C HIS A 74 4.25 -4.06 11.07
N ASP A 75 4.81 -4.34 9.89
CA ASP A 75 5.87 -5.33 9.76
C ASP A 75 7.16 -4.94 10.49
N ILE A 76 7.46 -3.64 10.60
CA ILE A 76 8.58 -3.18 11.43
C ILE A 76 8.25 -3.37 12.92
N ASP A 77 7.06 -2.97 13.37
CA ASP A 77 6.66 -3.13 14.78
C ASP A 77 6.66 -4.60 15.20
N ASP A 78 6.05 -5.47 14.40
CA ASP A 78 6.01 -6.91 14.64
C ASP A 78 7.42 -7.52 14.57
N GLY A 79 8.23 -7.11 13.60
CA GLY A 79 9.62 -7.55 13.49
C GLY A 79 10.48 -7.15 14.69
N LEU A 80 10.30 -5.95 15.24
CA LEU A 80 10.98 -5.49 16.46
C LEU A 80 10.49 -6.26 17.69
N ARG A 81 9.17 -6.45 17.84
CA ARG A 81 8.57 -7.19 18.97
C ARG A 81 8.98 -8.66 18.98
N ALA A 82 9.10 -9.27 17.80
CA ALA A 82 9.55 -10.64 17.63
C ALA A 82 11.08 -10.78 17.78
N GLY A 83 11.84 -9.68 17.89
CA GLY A 83 13.30 -9.69 17.96
C GLY A 83 13.98 -10.07 16.64
N LEU A 84 13.24 -10.10 15.53
CA LEU A 84 13.75 -10.40 14.18
C LEU A 84 14.44 -9.19 13.55
N LEU A 85 14.04 -7.99 13.96
CA LEU A 85 14.64 -6.72 13.60
C LEU A 85 15.19 -6.04 14.86
N THR A 86 16.19 -5.20 14.67
CA THR A 86 16.68 -4.28 15.71
C THR A 86 16.69 -2.84 15.19
N LEU A 87 16.65 -1.87 16.10
CA LEU A 87 16.75 -0.45 15.74
C LEU A 87 18.04 -0.13 14.99
N ASP A 88 19.14 -0.84 15.30
CA ASP A 88 20.40 -0.63 14.61
C ASP A 88 20.39 -1.16 13.18
N MET A 89 19.69 -2.27 12.90
CA MET A 89 19.48 -2.74 11.53
C MET A 89 18.69 -1.71 10.71
N LEU A 90 17.64 -1.14 11.31
CA LEU A 90 16.82 -0.10 10.67
C LEU A 90 17.57 1.22 10.49
N GLY A 91 18.57 1.49 11.34
CA GLY A 91 19.43 2.67 11.25
C GLY A 91 20.19 2.78 9.92
N GLY A 92 20.42 1.67 9.23
CA GLY A 92 21.10 1.61 7.94
C GLY A 92 20.20 1.78 6.71
N VAL A 93 18.88 1.88 6.89
CA VAL A 93 17.89 1.98 5.80
C VAL A 93 17.44 3.42 5.66
N GLY A 94 17.33 3.94 4.43
CA GLY A 94 17.13 5.37 4.15
C GLY A 94 16.09 6.09 5.01
N LEU A 95 14.80 5.76 4.84
CA LEU A 95 13.71 6.41 5.59
C LEU A 95 13.78 6.18 7.11
N PRO A 96 13.72 4.93 7.63
CA PRO A 96 13.71 4.71 9.08
C PRO A 96 15.00 5.15 9.77
N GLY A 97 16.17 5.03 9.12
CA GLY A 97 17.44 5.50 9.65
C GLY A 97 17.49 7.01 9.83
N SER A 98 16.93 7.77 8.87
CA SER A 98 16.80 9.23 9.00
C SER A 98 15.91 9.63 10.19
N ILE A 99 14.81 8.90 10.41
CA ILE A 99 13.89 9.13 11.53
C ILE A 99 14.58 8.79 12.85
N LEU A 100 15.24 7.63 12.94
CA LEU A 100 15.95 7.20 14.14
C LEU A 100 17.04 8.19 14.54
N LYS A 101 17.77 8.76 13.58
CA LYS A 101 18.75 9.82 13.84
C LYS A 101 18.08 11.04 14.50
N GLY A 102 16.93 11.46 13.99
CA GLY A 102 16.15 12.57 14.56
C GLY A 102 15.62 12.26 15.96
N VAL A 103 15.08 11.06 16.18
CA VAL A 103 14.57 10.60 17.49
C VAL A 103 15.70 10.54 18.51
N ARG A 104 16.83 9.89 18.19
CA ARG A 104 17.99 9.76 19.08
C ARG A 104 18.63 11.11 19.41
N ALA A 105 18.63 12.05 18.46
CA ALA A 105 19.12 13.41 18.71
C ALA A 105 18.19 14.20 19.67
N LYS A 106 16.87 14.05 19.52
CA LYS A 106 15.89 14.76 20.35
C LYS A 106 15.70 14.12 21.73
N TYR A 107 15.83 12.80 21.82
CA TYR A 107 15.58 12.01 23.02
C TYR A 107 16.73 11.01 23.27
N PRO A 108 17.92 11.48 23.71
CA PRO A 108 19.13 10.64 23.79
C PRO A 108 19.07 9.53 24.87
N GLN A 109 18.13 9.61 25.81
CA GLN A 109 17.95 8.63 26.89
C GLN A 109 16.67 7.79 26.70
N LEU A 110 16.03 7.86 25.53
CA LEU A 110 14.81 7.10 25.26
C LEU A 110 15.14 5.61 25.13
N ASP A 111 14.34 4.76 25.76
CA ASP A 111 14.47 3.32 25.63
C ASP A 111 14.08 2.83 24.22
N ASP A 112 14.54 1.63 23.86
CA ASP A 112 14.35 1.07 22.52
C ASP A 112 12.87 0.85 22.17
N VAL A 113 12.03 0.47 23.14
CA VAL A 113 10.60 0.24 22.92
C VAL A 113 9.93 1.55 22.53
N ARG A 114 10.14 2.61 23.31
CA ARG A 114 9.61 3.94 22.98
C ARG A 114 10.23 4.53 21.72
N THR A 115 11.49 4.22 21.44
CA THR A 115 12.15 4.63 20.19
C THR A 115 11.49 3.96 18.98
N GLY A 116 11.13 2.67 19.06
CA GLY A 116 10.35 1.97 18.06
C GLY A 116 8.99 2.63 17.82
N HIS A 117 8.24 2.97 18.87
CA HIS A 117 6.96 3.68 18.72
C HIS A 117 7.11 5.06 18.07
N GLU A 118 8.15 5.82 18.42
CA GLU A 118 8.44 7.11 17.78
C GLU A 118 8.81 6.94 16.30
N LEU A 119 9.56 5.90 15.96
CA LEU A 119 9.87 5.55 14.58
C LEU A 119 8.58 5.32 13.76
N MET A 120 7.69 4.46 14.24
CA MET A 120 6.43 4.13 13.55
C MET A 120 5.55 5.36 13.35
N ARG A 121 5.32 6.14 14.41
CA ARG A 121 4.48 7.35 14.34
C ARG A 121 4.99 8.35 13.31
N ARG A 122 6.30 8.61 13.33
CA ARG A 122 6.94 9.57 12.42
C ARG A 122 7.00 9.06 10.99
N GLN A 123 7.21 7.76 10.80
CA GLN A 123 7.21 7.14 9.49
C GLN A 123 5.84 7.26 8.82
N ILE A 124 4.76 6.89 9.52
CA ILE A 124 3.39 7.08 9.03
C ILE A 124 3.17 8.55 8.65
N THR A 125 3.54 9.48 9.53
CA THR A 125 3.37 10.92 9.29
C THR A 125 4.05 11.37 8.00
N LEU A 126 5.34 11.05 7.85
CA LEU A 126 6.11 11.46 6.67
C LEU A 126 5.57 10.83 5.37
N MET A 127 5.16 9.56 5.41
CA MET A 127 4.59 8.89 4.24
C MET A 127 3.24 9.49 3.85
N VAL A 128 2.36 9.76 4.82
CA VAL A 128 1.05 10.39 4.56
C VAL A 128 1.20 11.83 4.05
N GLU A 129 2.09 12.63 4.66
CA GLU A 129 2.36 14.00 4.20
C GLU A 129 2.89 14.02 2.77
N ASP A 130 3.78 13.09 2.42
CA ASP A 130 4.31 12.94 1.05
C ASP A 130 3.21 12.58 0.04
N VAL A 131 2.33 11.62 0.39
CA VAL A 131 1.19 11.26 -0.46
C VAL A 131 0.26 12.44 -0.68
N ILE A 132 -0.06 13.21 0.36
CA ILE A 132 -0.93 14.39 0.24
C ILE A 132 -0.29 15.41 -0.72
N ALA A 133 0.99 15.72 -0.53
CA ALA A 133 1.69 16.69 -1.37
C ALA A 133 1.80 16.23 -2.84
N SER A 134 2.17 14.97 -3.06
CA SER A 134 2.29 14.37 -4.39
C SER A 134 0.94 14.30 -5.10
N THR A 135 -0.12 13.88 -4.41
CA THR A 135 -1.49 13.82 -4.94
C THR A 135 -2.00 15.21 -5.30
N ALA A 136 -1.78 16.22 -4.45
CA ALA A 136 -2.16 17.59 -4.74
C ALA A 136 -1.47 18.12 -6.02
N ALA A 137 -0.17 17.83 -6.19
CA ALA A 137 0.55 18.17 -7.40
C ALA A 137 0.01 17.44 -8.66
N ASN A 138 -0.37 16.16 -8.53
CA ASN A 138 -0.98 15.40 -9.61
C ASN A 138 -2.35 15.96 -10.01
N ILE A 139 -3.19 16.32 -9.03
CA ILE A 139 -4.50 16.96 -9.28
C ILE A 139 -4.31 18.31 -9.96
N GLU A 140 -3.36 19.15 -9.53
CA GLU A 140 -3.10 20.45 -10.17
C GLU A 140 -2.61 20.30 -11.61
N ARG A 141 -1.81 19.25 -11.87
CA ARG A 141 -1.28 18.95 -13.21
C ARG A 141 -2.35 18.40 -14.16
N LEU A 142 -3.19 17.47 -13.69
CA LEU A 142 -4.17 16.76 -14.52
C LEU A 142 -5.53 17.46 -14.57
N LYS A 143 -5.86 18.24 -13.55
CA LYS A 143 -7.11 18.99 -13.38
C LYS A 143 -8.37 18.15 -13.67
N PRO A 144 -8.52 16.97 -13.05
CA PRO A 144 -9.76 16.21 -13.18
C PRO A 144 -10.91 17.04 -12.60
N ASP A 145 -12.00 17.15 -13.35
CA ASP A 145 -13.19 17.91 -12.96
C ASP A 145 -14.33 17.01 -12.44
N SER A 146 -14.10 15.70 -12.43
CA SER A 146 -15.09 14.67 -12.11
C SER A 146 -14.41 13.36 -11.68
N ALA A 147 -15.16 12.48 -11.01
CA ALA A 147 -14.68 11.15 -10.66
C ALA A 147 -14.35 10.31 -11.92
N ASP A 148 -15.11 10.50 -12.99
CA ASP A 148 -14.86 9.83 -14.27
C ASP A 148 -13.58 10.32 -14.94
N ALA A 149 -13.26 11.62 -14.82
CA ALA A 149 -11.97 12.14 -15.27
C ALA A 149 -10.79 11.52 -14.50
N VAL A 150 -10.96 11.17 -13.21
CA VAL A 150 -9.94 10.42 -12.45
C VAL A 150 -9.77 9.01 -13.01
N ARG A 151 -10.87 8.29 -13.27
CA ARG A 151 -10.83 6.94 -13.86
C ARG A 151 -10.18 6.93 -15.25
N ALA A 152 -10.40 7.98 -16.02
CA ALA A 152 -9.89 8.18 -17.37
C ALA A 152 -8.52 8.86 -17.43
N ALA A 153 -7.89 9.19 -16.30
CA ALA A 153 -6.65 9.99 -16.26
C ALA A 153 -5.44 9.31 -16.94
N GLY A 154 -5.50 8.00 -17.16
CA GLY A 154 -4.42 7.22 -17.77
C GLY A 154 -3.26 6.92 -16.81
N GLU A 155 -3.32 7.42 -15.57
CA GLU A 155 -2.36 7.17 -14.50
C GLU A 155 -3.02 7.28 -13.12
N THR A 156 -2.36 6.70 -12.11
CA THR A 156 -2.77 6.84 -10.70
C THR A 156 -2.43 8.25 -10.21
N LEU A 157 -3.39 8.91 -9.56
CA LEU A 157 -3.21 10.26 -9.01
C LEU A 157 -2.65 10.22 -7.59
N VAL A 158 -3.06 9.22 -6.81
CA VAL A 158 -2.62 9.06 -5.41
C VAL A 158 -1.37 8.19 -5.37
N THR A 159 -0.20 8.84 -5.32
CA THR A 159 1.10 8.17 -5.34
C THR A 159 2.04 8.82 -4.34
N PHE A 160 3.06 8.06 -3.89
CA PHE A 160 4.25 8.66 -3.31
C PHE A 160 4.96 9.57 -4.33
N SER A 161 5.72 10.53 -3.83
CA SER A 161 6.73 11.21 -4.63
C SER A 161 7.80 10.22 -5.08
N ALA A 162 8.55 10.56 -6.13
CA ALA A 162 9.63 9.70 -6.61
C ALA A 162 10.68 9.39 -5.53
N GLY A 163 10.95 10.34 -4.62
CA GLY A 163 11.88 10.15 -3.51
C GLY A 163 11.34 9.18 -2.47
N MET A 164 10.08 9.36 -2.04
CA MET A 164 9.45 8.48 -1.07
C MET A 164 9.23 7.07 -1.64
N ALA A 165 8.83 6.94 -2.91
CA ALA A 165 8.71 5.64 -3.58
C ALA A 165 10.04 4.88 -3.62
N ALA A 166 11.17 5.57 -3.83
CA ALA A 166 12.49 4.94 -3.78
C ALA A 166 12.86 4.45 -2.37
N ALA A 167 12.58 5.25 -1.35
CA ALA A 167 12.82 4.90 0.05
C ALA A 167 11.91 3.76 0.53
N GLU A 168 10.66 3.75 0.09
CA GLU A 168 9.68 2.71 0.35
C GLU A 168 10.11 1.37 -0.27
N LYS A 169 10.58 1.40 -1.52
CA LYS A 169 11.12 0.22 -2.20
C LYS A 169 12.37 -0.33 -1.51
N GLU A 170 13.26 0.54 -1.04
CA GLU A 170 14.43 0.16 -0.25
C GLU A 170 14.01 -0.55 1.05
N LEU A 171 13.04 0.03 1.77
CA LEU A 171 12.49 -0.55 2.99
C LEU A 171 11.84 -1.92 2.73
N LYS A 172 10.97 -2.04 1.72
CA LYS A 172 10.36 -3.32 1.34
C LYS A 172 11.41 -4.38 1.02
N ALA A 173 12.49 -4.02 0.31
CA ALA A 173 13.59 -4.93 0.02
C ALA A 173 14.34 -5.38 1.29
N PHE A 174 14.55 -4.46 2.24
CA PHE A 174 15.13 -4.77 3.54
C PHE A 174 14.23 -5.73 4.34
N LEU A 175 12.94 -5.43 4.48
CA LEU A 175 11.97 -6.28 5.18
C LEU A 175 11.88 -7.66 4.52
N TYR A 176 11.82 -7.73 3.19
CA TYR A 176 11.86 -8.97 2.42
C TYR A 176 13.04 -9.87 2.83
N LYS A 177 14.23 -9.29 2.92
CA LYS A 177 15.46 -10.02 3.24
C LYS A 177 15.54 -10.43 4.71
N HIS A 178 15.14 -9.56 5.63
CA HIS A 178 15.41 -9.72 7.07
C HIS A 178 14.23 -10.26 7.88
N LEU A 179 13.00 -10.08 7.40
CA LEU A 179 11.78 -10.52 8.08
C LEU A 179 11.17 -11.76 7.41
N TYR A 180 10.71 -11.64 6.16
CA TYR A 180 9.91 -12.72 5.53
C TYR A 180 10.73 -13.95 5.12
N ARG A 181 12.04 -13.78 4.89
CA ARG A 181 12.96 -14.89 4.64
C ARG A 181 13.62 -15.42 5.92
N HIS A 182 13.21 -14.95 7.10
CA HIS A 182 13.73 -15.46 8.35
C HIS A 182 13.40 -16.96 8.48
N PRO A 183 14.35 -17.82 8.92
CA PRO A 183 14.14 -19.28 9.00
C PRO A 183 12.88 -19.68 9.78
N GLU A 184 12.55 -18.96 10.84
CA GLU A 184 11.36 -19.22 11.64
C GLU A 184 10.06 -18.94 10.88
N VAL A 185 9.99 -17.84 10.13
CA VAL A 185 8.84 -17.48 9.28
C VAL A 185 8.67 -18.49 8.15
N MET A 186 9.78 -18.88 7.51
CA MET A 186 9.77 -19.87 6.44
C MET A 186 9.30 -21.26 6.92
N ARG A 187 9.65 -21.64 8.16
CA ARG A 187 9.17 -22.89 8.76
C ARG A 187 7.65 -22.88 8.93
N VAL A 188 7.09 -21.79 9.46
CA VAL A 188 5.63 -21.65 9.65
C VAL A 188 4.90 -21.67 8.30
N ARG A 189 5.44 -21.00 7.26
CA ARG A 189 4.87 -21.06 5.90
C ARG A 189 4.83 -22.49 5.36
N ALA A 190 5.91 -23.26 5.52
CA ALA A 190 5.97 -24.65 5.07
C ALA A 190 5.04 -25.60 5.86
N ASP A 191 4.66 -25.24 7.07
CA ASP A 191 3.64 -25.96 7.84
C ASP A 191 2.22 -25.60 7.38
N ALA A 192 1.97 -24.34 6.99
CA ALA A 192 0.66 -23.87 6.51
C ALA A 192 0.33 -24.30 5.07
N GLU A 193 1.34 -24.59 4.26
CA GLU A 193 1.18 -25.13 2.89
C GLU A 193 0.89 -26.64 2.86
N ARG A 194 0.94 -27.32 4.01
CA ARG A 194 0.63 -28.75 4.17
C ARG A 194 -0.80 -28.97 4.63
#